data_AF-A0A256G7S9-F1
#
_entry.id   AF-A0A256G7S9-F1
#
_cell.length_a   1.000
_cell.length_b   1.000
_cell.length_c   1.000
_cell.angle_alpha   90.00
_cell.angle_beta   90.00
_cell.angle_gamma   90.00
#
_symmetry.space_group_name_H-M   'P 1'
#
loop_
_entity.id
_entity.type
_entity.pdbx_description
1 polymer ?
#
loop_
_entity_poly.entity_id
_entity_poly.type
_entity_poly.pdbx_seq_one_letter_code
_entity_poly.pdbx_strand_id
1 'polypeptide(L)'
;PPWALEGGNQGTPNYVEILGEDGSIEKVSVLTNRKLKQNDVIRIVTGNGGGYGKPADRDEAQVWDDIKNGYISKDRARDVYGVS
;
A
#
# COMPACT_ATOMS: atom_id res chain seq x y z
N PRO A 1 -4.91 -8.00 9.05
CA PRO A 1 -4.69 -7.67 7.62
C PRO A 1 -5.08 -8.88 6.76
N PRO A 2 -5.33 -8.73 5.45
CA PRO A 2 -5.61 -9.87 4.57
C PRO A 2 -4.47 -10.89 4.58
N TRP A 3 -4.82 -12.18 4.73
CA TRP A 3 -3.82 -13.25 4.87
C TRP A 3 -3.13 -13.59 3.54
N ALA A 4 -1.88 -14.02 3.65
CA ALA A 4 -1.11 -14.58 2.55
C ALA A 4 -1.22 -16.11 2.50
N LEU A 5 -0.82 -16.70 1.37
CA LEU A 5 -0.83 -18.15 1.15
C LEU A 5 0.49 -18.62 0.53
N GLU A 6 0.86 -19.88 0.78
CA GLU A 6 2.02 -20.56 0.16
C GLU A 6 3.35 -19.78 0.22
N GLY A 7 3.62 -19.10 1.35
CA GLY A 7 4.85 -18.32 1.54
C GLY A 7 4.81 -16.89 1.00
N GLY A 8 3.63 -16.40 0.60
CA GLY A 8 3.42 -15.00 0.24
C GLY A 8 3.50 -14.03 1.41
N ASN A 9 3.58 -12.73 1.07
CA ASN A 9 3.58 -11.64 2.04
C ASN A 9 2.16 -11.19 2.42
N GLN A 10 1.97 -10.81 3.67
CA GLN A 10 0.69 -10.30 4.18
C GLN A 10 0.26 -9.04 3.42
N GLY A 11 -1.06 -8.88 3.25
CA GLY A 11 -1.64 -7.68 2.67
C GLY A 11 -1.56 -6.47 3.62
N THR A 12 -2.09 -5.35 3.18
CA THR A 12 -2.15 -4.11 3.99
C THR A 12 -3.58 -3.83 4.46
N PRO A 13 -3.77 -3.27 5.66
CA PRO A 13 -5.08 -2.73 6.04
C PRO A 13 -5.39 -1.47 5.23
N ASN A 14 -6.67 -1.15 5.07
CA ASN A 14 -7.09 0.18 4.64
C ASN A 14 -6.92 1.19 5.78
N TYR A 15 -6.84 2.47 5.44
CA TYR A 15 -6.89 3.56 6.40
C TYR A 15 -7.32 4.86 5.72
N VAL A 16 -7.67 5.86 6.53
CA VAL A 16 -7.95 7.22 6.09
C VAL A 16 -6.93 8.14 6.76
N GLU A 17 -6.40 9.08 5.99
CA GLU A 17 -5.63 10.21 6.50
C GLU A 17 -6.43 11.49 6.35
N ILE A 18 -6.46 12.31 7.40
CA ILE A 18 -6.92 13.69 7.37
C ILE A 18 -5.66 14.55 7.36
N LEU A 19 -5.43 15.24 6.25
CA LEU A 19 -4.30 16.15 6.08
C LEU A 19 -4.81 17.57 6.31
N GLY A 20 -4.46 18.14 7.45
CA GLY A 20 -4.82 19.51 7.78
C GLY A 20 -4.02 20.52 6.96
N GLU A 21 -4.62 21.69 6.71
CA GLU A 21 -3.94 22.81 6.04
C GLU A 21 -2.70 23.28 6.82
N ASP A 22 -2.69 23.09 8.14
CA ASP A 22 -1.55 23.36 9.03
C ASP A 22 -0.42 22.33 8.94
N GLY A 23 -0.55 21.32 8.07
CA GLY A 23 0.40 20.23 7.89
C GLY A 23 0.21 19.08 8.88
N SER A 24 -0.81 19.13 9.75
CA SER A 24 -1.14 17.99 10.61
C SER A 24 -1.60 16.78 9.81
N ILE A 25 -1.24 15.58 10.27
CA ILE A 25 -1.66 14.32 9.66
C ILE A 25 -2.28 13.45 10.76
N GLU A 26 -3.58 13.20 10.65
CA GLU A 26 -4.28 12.24 11.50
C GLU A 26 -4.58 10.99 10.68
N LYS A 27 -4.20 9.81 11.20
CA LYS A 27 -4.48 8.53 10.58
C LYS A 27 -5.50 7.74 11.40
N VAL A 28 -6.57 7.30 10.74
CA VAL A 28 -7.66 6.54 11.37
C VAL A 28 -8.06 5.32 10.55
N SER A 29 -8.55 4.28 11.22
CA SER A 29 -8.96 3.02 10.57
C SER A 29 -10.38 3.07 10.00
N VAL A 30 -11.27 3.84 10.61
CA VAL A 30 -12.67 4.06 10.21
C VAL A 30 -13.04 5.50 10.52
N LEU A 31 -13.80 6.15 9.63
CA LEU A 31 -14.25 7.51 9.78
C LEU A 31 -15.77 7.59 9.58
N THR A 32 -16.50 8.01 10.61
CA THR A 32 -17.96 8.23 10.54
C THR A 32 -18.29 9.57 11.20
N ASN A 33 -19.08 10.41 10.53
CA ASN A 33 -19.54 11.72 11.03
C ASN A 33 -18.41 12.64 11.57
N ARG A 34 -17.20 12.56 11.01
CA ARG A 34 -16.07 13.42 11.41
C ARG A 34 -16.32 14.85 10.95
N LYS A 35 -16.17 15.82 11.87
CA LYS A 35 -16.11 17.24 11.52
C LYS A 35 -14.75 17.55 10.92
N LEU A 36 -14.75 18.20 9.76
CA LEU A 36 -13.57 18.68 9.07
C LEU A 36 -13.51 20.19 9.10
N LYS A 37 -12.31 20.74 8.96
CA LYS A 37 -12.09 22.15 8.73
C LYS A 37 -12.10 22.42 7.23
N GLN A 38 -12.29 23.68 6.87
CA GLN A 38 -12.08 24.12 5.49
C GLN A 38 -10.66 23.75 5.06
N ASN A 39 -10.50 23.31 3.82
CA ASN A 39 -9.23 22.90 3.19
C ASN A 39 -8.58 21.61 3.72
N ASP A 40 -9.18 20.89 4.68
CA ASP A 40 -8.72 19.54 5.04
C ASP A 40 -8.81 18.61 3.81
N VAL A 41 -7.76 17.81 3.58
CA VAL A 41 -7.76 16.77 2.54
C VAL A 41 -7.99 15.41 3.17
N ILE A 42 -9.05 14.72 2.73
CA ILE A 42 -9.29 13.32 3.08
C ILE A 42 -8.60 12.43 2.06
N ARG A 43 -7.57 11.71 2.50
CA ARG A 43 -6.92 10.66 1.70
C ARG A 43 -7.41 9.30 2.16
N ILE A 44 -8.16 8.62 1.30
CA ILE A 44 -8.57 7.24 1.52
C ILE A 44 -7.52 6.33 0.90
N VAL A 45 -6.90 5.48 1.71
CA VAL A 45 -5.94 4.48 1.24
C VAL A 45 -6.56 3.10 1.37
N THR A 46 -6.78 2.47 0.23
CA THR A 46 -7.34 1.12 0.16
C THR A 46 -6.30 0.08 0.54
N GLY A 47 -6.75 -0.94 1.29
CA GLY A 47 -5.90 -2.09 1.62
C GLY A 47 -5.67 -2.98 0.40
N ASN A 48 -4.55 -3.71 0.41
CA ASN A 48 -4.22 -4.71 -0.59
C ASN A 48 -4.40 -6.12 -0.05
N GLY A 49 -4.73 -7.07 -0.93
CA GLY A 49 -4.79 -8.50 -0.59
C GLY A 49 -3.43 -9.08 -0.19
N GLY A 50 -3.45 -10.25 0.45
CA GLY A 50 -2.23 -11.00 0.71
C GLY A 50 -1.71 -11.68 -0.55
N GLY A 51 -0.39 -11.81 -0.64
CA GLY A 51 0.28 -12.47 -1.76
C GLY A 51 0.14 -14.00 -1.72
N TYR A 52 0.40 -14.62 -2.86
CA TYR A 52 0.47 -16.07 -3.02
C TYR A 52 1.85 -16.46 -3.56
N GLY A 53 2.46 -17.49 -2.97
CA GLY A 53 3.79 -17.96 -3.36
C GLY A 53 4.92 -17.09 -2.83
N LYS A 54 6.15 -17.62 -2.80
CA LYS A 54 7.32 -16.86 -2.35
C LYS A 54 7.62 -15.74 -3.36
N PRO A 55 7.83 -14.50 -2.91
CA PRO A 55 8.18 -13.40 -3.82
C PRO A 55 9.42 -13.68 -4.68
N ALA A 56 10.44 -14.35 -4.14
CA ALA A 56 11.67 -14.70 -4.87
C ALA A 56 11.44 -15.65 -6.06
N ASP A 57 10.29 -16.33 -6.13
CA ASP A 57 9.94 -17.23 -7.22
C ASP A 57 9.17 -16.50 -8.35
N ARG A 58 8.86 -15.20 -8.20
CA ARG A 58 8.18 -14.41 -9.22
C ARG A 58 9.14 -14.13 -10.37
N ASP A 59 8.66 -14.32 -11.60
CA ASP A 59 9.39 -14.01 -12.83
C ASP A 59 9.85 -12.55 -12.84
N GLU A 60 11.16 -12.35 -13.01
CA GLU A 60 11.79 -11.04 -13.02
C GLU A 60 11.21 -10.12 -14.11
N ALA A 61 10.85 -10.66 -15.28
CA ALA A 61 10.25 -9.86 -16.34
C ALA A 61 8.91 -9.25 -15.91
N GLN A 62 8.10 -9.99 -15.15
CA GLN A 62 6.83 -9.49 -14.60
C GLN A 62 7.07 -8.42 -13.53
N VAL A 63 8.14 -8.54 -12.73
CA VAL A 63 8.52 -7.51 -11.74
C VAL A 63 8.93 -6.21 -12.45
N TRP A 64 9.66 -6.30 -13.56
CA TRP A 64 10.00 -5.12 -14.37
C TRP A 64 8.77 -4.45 -15.00
N ASP A 65 7.80 -5.24 -15.45
CA ASP A 65 6.52 -4.70 -15.92
C ASP A 65 5.74 -4.03 -14.79
N ASP A 66 5.75 -4.58 -13.57
CA ASP A 66 5.13 -3.95 -12.39
C ASP A 66 5.77 -2.59 -12.07
N ILE A 67 7.10 -2.46 -12.20
CA ILE A 67 7.82 -1.18 -12.05
C ILE A 67 7.42 -0.20 -13.15
N LYS A 68 7.47 -0.66 -14.41
CA LYS A 68 7.18 0.16 -15.59
C LYS A 68 5.76 0.73 -15.55
N ASN A 69 4.81 -0.05 -15.04
CA ASN A 69 3.41 0.36 -14.90
C ASN A 69 3.11 1.10 -13.59
N GLY A 70 4.11 1.29 -12.72
CA GLY A 70 3.97 2.05 -11.47
C GLY A 70 3.19 1.34 -10.38
N TYR A 71 3.03 0.01 -10.46
CA TYR A 71 2.42 -0.78 -9.40
C TYR A 71 3.33 -0.90 -8.17
N ILE A 72 4.65 -0.96 -8.42
CA ILE A 72 5.67 -0.97 -7.37
C ILE A 72 6.81 -0.01 -7.71
N SER A 73 7.50 0.50 -6.68
CA SER A 73 8.75 1.25 -6.86
C SER A 73 9.93 0.30 -7.07
N LYS A 74 11.04 0.82 -7.61
CA LYS A 74 12.31 0.07 -7.71
C LYS A 74 12.82 -0.41 -6.36
N ASP A 75 12.73 0.43 -5.33
CA ASP A 75 13.12 0.04 -3.97
C ASP A 75 12.25 -1.11 -3.46
N ARG A 76 10.94 -1.06 -3.71
CA ARG A 76 10.04 -2.15 -3.34
C ARG A 76 10.36 -3.44 -4.10
N ALA A 77 10.71 -3.33 -5.38
CA ALA A 77 11.12 -4.46 -6.20
C ALA A 77 12.37 -5.15 -5.64
N ARG A 78 13.39 -4.37 -5.29
CA ARG A 78 14.62 -4.86 -4.67
C ARG A 78 14.35 -5.54 -3.32
N ASP A 79 13.60 -4.87 -2.45
CA ASP A 79 13.43 -5.32 -1.07
C ASP A 79 12.52 -6.57 -0.95
N VAL A 80 11.60 -6.77 -1.89
CA VAL A 80 10.65 -7.91 -1.86
C VAL A 80 11.03 -9.03 -2.81
N TYR A 81 11.42 -8.70 -4.03
CA TYR A 81 11.64 -9.65 -5.12
C TYR A 81 13.13 -9.84 -5.45
N GLY A 82 14.03 -9.01 -4.91
CA GLY A 82 15.47 -9.08 -5.18
C GLY A 82 15.87 -8.51 -6.55
N VAL A 83 14.96 -7.82 -7.25
CA VAL A 83 15.18 -7.26 -8.59
C VAL A 83 15.64 -5.80 -8.47
N SER A 84 16.78 -5.45 -9.07
CA SER A 84 17.41 -4.11 -8.97
C SER A 84 17.74 -3.48 -10.32
#